data_AF-A0A961HAT0-F1
#
_entry.id   AF-A0A961HAT0-F1
#
_cell.length_a   1.000
_cell.length_b   1.000
_cell.length_c   1.000
_cell.angle_alpha   90.00
_cell.angle_beta   90.00
_cell.angle_gamma   90.00
#
_symmetry.space_group_name_H-M   'P 1'
#
loop_
_entity.id
_entity.type
_entity.pdbx_description
1 polymer ?
#
loop_
_entity_poly.entity_id
_entity_poly.type
_entity_poly.pdbx_seq_one_letter_code
_entity_poly.pdbx_strand_id
1 'polypeptide(L)'
;MVKKGAESLAALGPGTYNLARKGILQQQLTSPFEAPRMMFNVPIGGARRFAAQSWPFERFRAVKKAAGVTINDVVLAVRGGALCAYLIEQEALPDKPLIAMVPVSLREGESSGGNDVGSLLANLGTELSDPAERLRVANP
;
A
#
# COMPACT_ATOMS: atom_id res chain seq x y z
N MET A 1 15.82 18.22 -27.56
CA MET A 1 16.84 18.79 -26.64
C MET A 1 16.89 17.94 -25.39
N VAL A 2 17.68 16.87 -25.43
CA VAL A 2 17.84 15.87 -24.36
C VAL A 2 19.23 16.12 -23.77
N LYS A 3 19.30 16.56 -22.49
CA LYS A 3 20.49 16.52 -21.63
C LYS A 3 20.18 17.20 -20.29
N LYS A 4 19.71 16.44 -19.30
CA LYS A 4 19.81 16.74 -17.85
C LYS A 4 19.39 15.54 -16.97
N GLY A 5 19.80 14.33 -17.36
CA GLY A 5 19.50 13.08 -16.61
C GLY A 5 20.69 12.45 -15.89
N ALA A 6 21.90 12.98 -16.04
CA ALA A 6 23.13 12.26 -15.67
C ALA A 6 23.75 12.67 -14.32
N GLU A 7 23.31 13.76 -13.68
CA GLU A 7 24.01 14.29 -12.48
C GLU A 7 23.38 13.94 -11.13
N SER A 8 22.23 13.24 -11.07
CA SER A 8 21.61 12.92 -9.77
C SER A 8 22.03 11.57 -9.17
N LEU A 9 22.89 10.81 -9.83
CA LEU A 9 23.30 9.45 -9.40
C LEU A 9 24.51 9.43 -8.44
N ALA A 10 25.27 10.52 -8.34
CA ALA A 10 26.53 10.53 -7.58
C ALA A 10 26.38 10.86 -6.08
N ALA A 11 25.17 11.19 -5.59
CA ALA A 11 24.92 11.58 -4.20
C ALA A 11 24.36 10.45 -3.30
N LEU A 12 24.30 9.23 -3.82
CA LEU A 12 23.61 8.11 -3.20
C LEU A 12 24.62 7.19 -2.50
N GLY A 13 24.82 7.41 -1.20
CA GLY A 13 25.68 6.58 -0.35
C GLY A 13 25.18 5.12 -0.21
N PRO A 14 25.99 4.21 0.36
CA PRO A 14 25.74 2.76 0.34
C PRO A 14 24.34 2.32 0.83
N GLY A 15 23.75 3.04 1.79
CA GLY A 15 22.40 2.74 2.32
C GLY A 15 21.27 2.99 1.33
N THR A 16 21.51 3.76 0.26
CA THR A 16 20.52 4.03 -0.79
C THR A 16 20.61 3.03 -1.95
N TYR A 17 21.70 2.25 -2.03
CA TYR A 17 21.88 1.24 -3.08
C TYR A 17 20.86 0.10 -2.95
N ASN A 18 20.59 -0.39 -1.74
CA ASN A 18 19.60 -1.45 -1.52
C ASN A 18 18.16 -0.95 -1.69
N LEU A 19 17.88 0.30 -1.31
CA LEU A 19 16.57 0.92 -1.51
C LEU A 19 16.30 1.22 -2.98
N ALA A 20 17.30 1.74 -3.70
CA ALA A 20 17.25 1.92 -5.14
C ALA A 20 17.15 0.56 -5.85
N ARG A 21 17.85 -0.48 -5.40
CA ARG A 21 17.80 -1.80 -6.01
C ARG A 21 16.47 -2.52 -5.77
N LYS A 22 15.84 -2.38 -4.59
CA LYS A 22 14.46 -2.85 -4.36
C LYS A 22 13.43 -2.01 -5.11
N GLY A 23 13.61 -0.69 -5.21
CA GLY A 23 12.72 0.20 -5.96
C GLY A 23 12.81 0.07 -7.49
N ILE A 24 14.01 -0.21 -8.02
CA ILE A 24 14.29 -0.33 -9.46
C ILE A 24 14.04 -1.75 -9.98
N LEU A 25 14.26 -2.80 -9.16
CA LEU A 25 13.98 -4.18 -9.57
C LEU A 25 12.50 -4.55 -9.54
N GLN A 26 11.63 -3.78 -8.87
CA GLN A 26 10.20 -4.12 -8.73
C GLN A 26 9.23 -3.38 -9.64
N GLN A 27 9.61 -2.32 -10.36
CA GLN A 27 8.80 -1.59 -11.37
C GLN A 27 7.25 -1.66 -11.23
N GLN A 28 6.73 -1.53 -10.01
CA GLN A 28 5.30 -1.45 -9.67
C GLN A 28 5.08 -0.42 -8.54
N LEU A 29 5.95 0.59 -8.46
CA LEU A 29 5.67 1.75 -7.64
C LEU A 29 4.53 2.51 -8.32
N THR A 30 3.32 2.37 -7.79
CA THR A 30 2.20 3.26 -8.12
C THR A 30 2.74 4.69 -8.07
N SER A 31 2.51 5.48 -9.13
CA SER A 31 3.03 6.84 -9.19
C SER A 31 2.61 7.57 -7.92
N PRO A 32 3.55 8.12 -7.12
CA PRO A 32 3.16 9.07 -6.11
C PRO A 32 2.32 10.15 -6.82
N PHE A 33 1.23 10.61 -6.21
CA PHE A 33 0.30 11.62 -6.73
C PHE A 33 -0.86 11.17 -7.65
N GLU A 34 -1.12 9.88 -7.85
CA GLU A 34 -2.34 9.44 -8.59
C GLU A 34 -3.58 9.20 -7.70
N ALA A 35 -3.43 9.24 -6.38
CA ALA A 35 -4.53 9.00 -5.46
C ALA A 35 -5.67 10.02 -5.67
N PRO A 36 -6.93 9.57 -5.86
CA PRO A 36 -8.06 10.47 -6.02
C PRO A 36 -8.36 11.24 -4.73
N ARG A 37 -8.90 12.46 -4.85
CA ARG A 37 -9.55 13.11 -3.71
C ARG A 37 -10.83 12.38 -3.37
N MET A 38 -11.02 12.11 -2.08
CA MET A 38 -12.13 11.35 -1.51
C MET A 38 -12.75 12.11 -0.34
N MET A 39 -13.95 11.67 0.07
CA MET A 39 -14.69 12.26 1.20
C MET A 39 -13.93 12.26 2.53
N PHE A 40 -12.88 11.44 2.66
CA PHE A 40 -11.99 11.41 3.83
C PHE A 40 -10.97 12.54 3.86
N ASN A 41 -10.76 13.28 2.76
CA ASN A 41 -9.81 14.39 2.69
C ASN A 41 -10.39 15.68 3.29
N VAL A 42 -10.80 15.61 4.55
CA VAL A 42 -11.34 16.72 5.34
C VAL A 42 -10.47 16.98 6.57
N PRO A 43 -10.50 18.20 7.16
CA PRO A 43 -9.81 18.47 8.42
C PRO A 43 -10.24 17.49 9.52
N ILE A 44 -9.27 16.93 10.25
CA ILE A 44 -9.55 15.97 11.33
C ILE A 44 -10.05 16.73 12.57
N GLY A 45 -11.31 16.50 12.94
CA GLY A 45 -11.93 17.07 14.15
C GLY A 45 -11.67 16.27 15.43
N GLY A 46 -12.17 16.80 16.56
CA GLY A 46 -12.03 16.18 17.89
C GLY A 46 -12.97 15.00 18.17
N ALA A 47 -14.11 14.92 17.48
CA ALA A 47 -15.11 13.86 17.69
C ALA A 47 -14.73 12.56 16.94
N ARG A 48 -13.74 11.83 17.45
CA ARG A 48 -13.28 10.55 16.87
C ARG A 48 -14.10 9.39 17.42
N ARG A 49 -14.55 8.50 16.53
CA ARG A 49 -15.17 7.23 16.88
C ARG A 49 -14.26 6.10 16.42
N PHE A 50 -14.17 5.05 17.23
CA PHE A 50 -13.41 3.85 16.91
C PHE A 50 -14.32 2.64 17.03
N ALA A 51 -14.23 1.75 16.06
CA ALA A 51 -14.88 0.44 16.08
C ALA A 51 -13.80 -0.62 15.86
N ALA A 52 -13.87 -1.70 16.62
CA ALA A 52 -13.01 -2.85 16.46
C ALA A 52 -13.86 -4.11 16.31
N GLN A 53 -13.36 -5.01 15.47
CA GLN A 53 -13.94 -6.33 15.28
C GLN A 53 -12.80 -7.35 15.19
N SER A 54 -13.05 -8.54 15.72
CA SER A 54 -12.11 -9.66 15.64
C SER A 54 -12.56 -10.63 14.56
N TRP A 55 -11.60 -11.17 13.82
CA TRP A 55 -11.83 -12.23 12.84
C TRP A 55 -10.86 -13.39 13.09
N PRO A 56 -11.28 -14.63 12.83
CA PRO A 56 -10.39 -15.79 12.96
C PRO A 56 -9.18 -15.68 12.03
N PHE A 57 -7.98 -15.70 12.60
CA PHE A 57 -6.73 -15.60 11.84
C PHE A 57 -6.56 -16.72 10.82
N GLU A 58 -7.06 -17.93 11.12
CA GLU A 58 -6.97 -19.08 10.23
C GLU A 58 -7.65 -18.84 8.87
N ARG A 59 -8.69 -18.01 8.81
CA ARG A 59 -9.32 -17.64 7.53
C ARG A 59 -8.35 -16.86 6.63
N PHE A 60 -7.63 -15.90 7.22
CA PHE A 60 -6.65 -15.11 6.49
C PHE A 60 -5.45 -15.96 6.07
N ARG A 61 -5.00 -16.88 6.94
CA ARG A 61 -3.94 -17.84 6.61
C ARG A 61 -4.32 -18.77 5.47
N ALA A 62 -5.57 -19.25 5.43
CA ALA A 62 -6.06 -20.09 4.35
C ALA A 62 -6.05 -19.36 3.00
N VAL A 63 -6.53 -18.11 2.95
CA VAL A 63 -6.48 -17.27 1.74
C VAL A 63 -5.05 -17.03 1.31
N LYS A 64 -4.18 -16.62 2.24
CA LYS A 64 -2.74 -16.43 2.00
C LYS A 64 -2.12 -17.66 1.32
N LYS A 65 -2.38 -18.85 1.87
CA LYS A 65 -1.83 -20.11 1.37
C LYS A 65 -2.39 -20.46 -0.02
N ALA A 66 -3.70 -20.31 -0.22
CA ALA A 66 -4.36 -20.63 -1.48
C ALA A 66 -3.91 -19.70 -2.62
N ALA A 67 -3.67 -18.42 -2.33
CA ALA A 67 -3.27 -17.42 -3.32
C ALA A 67 -1.75 -17.28 -3.47
N GLY A 68 -0.93 -17.89 -2.61
CA GLY A 68 0.53 -17.80 -2.69
C GLY A 68 1.11 -16.42 -2.34
N VAL A 69 0.41 -15.63 -1.53
CA VAL A 69 0.77 -14.24 -1.16
C VAL A 69 1.20 -14.12 0.30
N THR A 70 1.51 -12.91 0.78
CA THR A 70 1.76 -12.61 2.19
C THR A 70 0.46 -12.33 2.96
N ILE A 71 0.54 -12.28 4.30
CA ILE A 71 -0.63 -11.93 5.12
C ILE A 71 -1.03 -10.45 4.94
N ASN A 72 -0.05 -9.58 4.66
CA ASN A 72 -0.29 -8.16 4.48
C ASN A 72 -1.10 -7.92 3.19
N ASP A 73 -0.84 -8.68 2.13
CA ASP A 73 -1.58 -8.56 0.86
C ASP A 73 -3.05 -8.92 1.05
N VAL A 74 -3.32 -9.99 1.81
CA VAL A 74 -4.69 -10.37 2.18
C VAL A 74 -5.37 -9.25 2.97
N VAL A 75 -4.66 -8.65 3.93
CA VAL A 75 -5.20 -7.54 4.74
C VAL A 75 -5.47 -6.30 3.86
N LEU A 76 -4.57 -5.97 2.93
CA LEU A 76 -4.74 -4.85 2.01
C LEU A 76 -5.93 -5.07 1.07
N ALA A 77 -6.08 -6.27 0.50
CA ALA A 77 -7.21 -6.62 -0.36
C ALA A 77 -8.56 -6.55 0.38
N VAL A 78 -8.60 -7.02 1.64
CA VAL A 78 -9.80 -6.90 2.49
C VAL A 78 -10.12 -5.44 2.78
N ARG A 79 -9.12 -4.61 3.09
CA ARG A 79 -9.30 -3.16 3.28
C ARG A 79 -9.81 -2.47 2.02
N GLY A 80 -9.25 -2.80 0.85
CA GLY A 80 -9.72 -2.29 -0.44
C GLY A 80 -11.18 -2.64 -0.70
N GLY A 81 -11.58 -3.89 -0.44
CA GLY A 81 -12.99 -4.31 -0.56
C GLY A 81 -13.92 -3.60 0.41
N ALA A 82 -13.52 -3.45 1.66
CA ALA A 82 -14.32 -2.75 2.67
C ALA A 82 -14.50 -1.26 2.35
N LEU A 83 -13.42 -0.59 1.91
CA LEU A 83 -13.48 0.81 1.49
C LEU A 83 -14.32 0.99 0.23
N CYS A 84 -14.21 0.07 -0.75
CA CYS A 84 -15.03 0.07 -1.95
C CYS A 84 -16.52 -0.03 -1.59
N ALA A 85 -16.91 -1.02 -0.79
CA ALA A 85 -18.29 -1.21 -0.35
C ALA A 85 -18.83 0.03 0.38
N TYR A 86 -18.05 0.57 1.33
CA TYR A 86 -18.42 1.78 2.05
C TYR A 86 -18.60 2.98 1.11
N LEU A 87 -17.68 3.22 0.18
CA LEU A 87 -17.76 4.36 -0.74
C LEU A 87 -18.91 4.22 -1.76
N ILE A 88 -19.29 3.00 -2.15
CA ILE A 88 -20.50 2.75 -2.93
C ILE A 88 -21.74 3.14 -2.13
N GLU A 89 -21.83 2.72 -0.86
CA GLU A 89 -22.94 3.08 0.03
C GLU A 89 -23.06 4.60 0.25
N GLN A 90 -21.95 5.34 0.13
CA GLN A 90 -21.92 6.79 0.24
C GLN A 90 -22.04 7.53 -1.11
N GLU A 91 -22.25 6.82 -2.23
CA GLU A 91 -22.27 7.38 -3.59
C GLU A 91 -21.00 8.21 -3.91
N ALA A 92 -19.85 7.77 -3.37
CA ALA A 92 -18.59 8.52 -3.37
C ALA A 92 -17.39 7.70 -3.88
N LEU A 93 -17.63 6.55 -4.54
CA LEU A 93 -16.55 5.73 -5.11
C LEU A 93 -15.95 6.44 -6.33
N PRO A 94 -14.63 6.73 -6.34
CA PRO A 94 -13.97 7.31 -7.50
C PRO A 94 -13.72 6.26 -8.60
N ASP A 95 -13.59 6.71 -9.85
CA ASP A 95 -13.22 5.85 -10.99
C ASP A 95 -11.78 5.33 -10.90
N LYS A 96 -10.93 6.00 -10.12
CA LYS A 96 -9.52 5.65 -9.94
C LYS A 96 -9.32 4.82 -8.67
N PRO A 97 -8.33 3.89 -8.67
CA PRO A 97 -7.96 3.15 -7.47
C PRO A 97 -7.60 4.06 -6.29
N LEU A 98 -7.98 3.66 -5.08
CA LEU A 98 -7.41 4.22 -3.86
C LEU A 98 -5.98 3.72 -3.64
N ILE A 99 -5.09 4.63 -3.25
CA ILE A 99 -3.69 4.32 -2.94
C ILE A 99 -3.47 4.48 -1.43
N ALA A 100 -2.91 3.44 -0.81
CA ALA A 100 -2.56 3.42 0.60
C ALA A 100 -1.05 3.59 0.80
N MET A 101 -0.65 4.40 1.79
CA MET A 101 0.72 4.40 2.30
C MET A 101 0.84 3.31 3.37
N VAL A 102 1.69 2.32 3.10
CA VAL A 102 1.91 1.16 3.98
C VAL A 102 3.32 1.25 4.55
N PRO A 103 3.49 1.36 5.89
CA PRO A 103 4.81 1.34 6.51
C PRO A 103 5.41 -0.06 6.40
N VAL A 104 6.68 -0.13 6.05
CA VAL A 104 7.45 -1.38 5.94
C VAL A 104 8.71 -1.30 6.80
N SER A 105 9.08 -2.42 7.40
CA SER A 105 10.33 -2.53 8.16
C SER A 105 11.51 -2.56 7.20
N LEU A 106 12.49 -1.67 7.40
CA LEU A 106 13.76 -1.67 6.67
C LEU A 106 14.88 -2.38 7.44
N ARG A 107 14.57 -2.95 8.61
CA ARG A 107 15.56 -3.61 9.48
C ARG A 107 16.24 -4.77 8.76
N GLU A 108 17.57 -4.77 8.79
CA GLU A 108 18.42 -5.86 8.35
C GLU A 108 19.15 -6.43 9.58
N GLY A 109 18.99 -7.74 9.86
CA GLY A 109 19.67 -8.43 10.97
C GLY A 109 19.14 -8.12 12.39
N GLU A 110 19.96 -8.38 13.40
CA GLU A 110 19.68 -8.07 14.82
C GLU A 110 20.13 -6.64 15.15
N SER A 111 19.45 -5.63 14.60
CA SER A 111 19.73 -4.23 14.94
C SER A 111 19.08 -3.82 16.26
N SER A 112 19.89 -3.26 17.18
CA SER A 112 19.51 -2.84 18.52
C SER A 112 18.85 -1.45 18.51
N GLY A 113 17.56 -1.38 18.19
CA GLY A 113 16.72 -0.19 18.36
C GLY A 113 16.88 0.90 17.27
N GLY A 114 15.76 1.55 16.94
CA GLY A 114 15.67 2.59 15.90
C GLY A 114 14.32 2.59 15.15
N ASN A 115 13.98 3.74 14.53
CA ASN A 115 12.81 3.91 13.64
C ASN A 115 13.17 3.56 12.19
N ASP A 116 13.63 2.34 11.94
CA ASP A 116 13.95 1.84 10.59
C ASP A 116 12.67 1.44 9.84
N VAL A 117 11.87 2.45 9.50
CA VAL A 117 10.58 2.31 8.84
C VAL A 117 10.63 3.07 7.52
N GLY A 118 10.36 2.36 6.42
CA GLY A 118 10.08 2.93 5.11
C GLY A 118 8.59 2.96 4.84
N SER A 119 8.20 3.54 3.71
CA SER A 119 6.81 3.53 3.24
C SER A 119 6.76 3.02 1.81
N LEU A 120 5.79 2.14 1.54
CA LEU A 120 5.40 1.74 0.18
C LEU A 120 4.03 2.33 -0.14
N LEU A 121 3.80 2.64 -1.42
CA LEU A 121 2.48 2.99 -1.93
C LEU A 121 1.85 1.75 -2.54
N ALA A 122 0.69 1.34 -2.01
CA ALA A 122 -0.03 0.16 -2.45
C ALA A 122 -1.34 0.57 -3.13
N ASN A 123 -1.60 0.04 -4.32
CA ASN A 123 -2.90 0.13 -4.97
C ASN A 123 -3.88 -0.84 -4.29
N LEU A 124 -5.04 -0.35 -3.85
CA LEU A 124 -6.05 -1.15 -3.16
C LEU A 124 -7.05 -1.86 -4.09
N GLY A 125 -7.01 -1.61 -5.40
CA GLY A 125 -7.88 -2.22 -6.41
C GLY A 125 -9.37 -1.99 -6.12
N THR A 126 -9.75 -0.78 -5.74
CA THR A 126 -11.13 -0.42 -5.36
C THR A 126 -12.07 -0.33 -6.55
N GLU A 127 -11.55 -0.14 -7.75
CA GLU A 127 -12.22 -0.17 -9.04
C GLU A 127 -12.52 -1.61 -9.50
N LEU A 128 -11.86 -2.61 -8.91
CA LEU A 128 -12.01 -4.02 -9.27
C LEU A 128 -13.16 -4.64 -8.46
N SER A 129 -14.12 -5.24 -9.14
CA SER A 129 -15.23 -5.96 -8.50
C SER A 129 -14.82 -7.36 -8.01
N ASP A 130 -13.92 -8.03 -8.73
CA ASP A 130 -13.42 -9.36 -8.37
C ASP A 130 -12.39 -9.29 -7.22
N PRO A 131 -12.64 -9.92 -6.06
CA PRO A 131 -11.70 -9.95 -4.95
C PRO A 131 -10.37 -10.66 -5.28
N ALA A 132 -10.36 -11.64 -6.20
CA ALA A 132 -9.14 -12.32 -6.60
C ALA A 132 -8.24 -11.40 -7.45
N GLU A 133 -8.83 -10.65 -8.39
CA GLU A 133 -8.13 -9.60 -9.15
C GLU A 133 -7.56 -8.53 -8.21
N ARG A 134 -8.37 -8.07 -7.25
CA ARG A 134 -7.94 -7.10 -6.24
C ARG A 134 -6.74 -7.60 -5.43
N LEU A 135 -6.76 -8.86 -5.01
CA LEU A 135 -5.66 -9.45 -4.24
C LEU A 135 -4.35 -9.47 -5.04
N ARG A 136 -4.41 -9.71 -6.34
CA ARG A 136 -3.22 -9.69 -7.20
C ARG A 136 -2.65 -8.28 -7.39
N VAL A 137 -3.51 -7.27 -7.48
CA VAL A 137 -3.08 -5.86 -7.58
C VAL A 137 -2.55 -5.32 -6.25
N ALA A 138 -3.12 -5.76 -5.13
CA ALA A 138 -2.70 -5.35 -3.79
C ALA A 138 -1.39 -6.00 -3.30
N ASN A 139 -0.75 -6.82 -4.13
CA ASN A 139 0.51 -7.53 -3.84
C ASN A 139 1.70 -6.80 -4.54
N PRO A 140 2.33 -5.81 -3.88
CA PRO A 140 3.45 -5.03 -4.43
C PRO A 140 4.78 -5.80 -4.55
#